data_AF-A0A0S9Q4K1-F1
#
_entry.id   AF-A0A0S9Q4K1-F1
#
_cell.length_a   1.000
_cell.length_b   1.000
_cell.length_c   1.000
_cell.angle_alpha   90.00
_cell.angle_beta   90.00
_cell.angle_gamma   90.00
#
_symmetry.space_group_name_H-M   'P 1'
#
loop_
_entity.id
_entity.type
_entity.pdbx_description
1 polymer ?
#
loop_
_entity_poly.entity_id
_entity_poly.type
_entity_poly.pdbx_seq_one_letter_code
_entity_poly.pdbx_strand_id
1 'polypeptide(L)'
;MAVRRLPDLTPAQVLRLQDALLANADALLTSALAVLDLGHVALARSLAILGLEESGKAVAVHERRLLMTSLPEGEPFRCDELDELWASHERKLETVHRFLLHEPYWFGTEAPNPDENAAVLGAIKSWARRQDKSKQRGFYVGLSRNGEAMAPTDVADAQSLREIIGQVHQIGWQLRLGEHIEGKRQDEQERGLEPVRPEDLDWLDADPETPAYLRRLGARMRASLAHGLDGRPLSNAAYRFNPPGADRSPFRNLGKPGYEAETRELMTMYERLAPTDGDNASQADSAEWLSRDAD
;
A
#
# COMPACT_ATOMS: atom_id res chain seq x y z
N MET A 1 27.30 11.92 6.94
CA MET A 1 26.41 13.09 6.81
C MET A 1 25.24 12.89 7.76
N ALA A 2 24.98 13.84 8.65
CA ALA A 2 23.93 13.71 9.67
C ALA A 2 22.57 13.48 8.99
N VAL A 3 21.86 12.41 9.36
CA VAL A 3 20.47 12.25 8.95
C VAL A 3 19.70 13.41 9.58
N ARG A 4 19.32 14.35 8.72
CA ARG A 4 18.51 15.51 9.06
C ARG A 4 17.14 14.94 9.44
N ARG A 5 16.79 15.03 10.72
CA ARG A 5 15.44 14.77 11.24
C ARG A 5 14.40 15.31 10.26
N LEU A 6 13.30 14.59 10.07
CA LEU A 6 12.21 15.08 9.23
C LEU A 6 11.78 16.46 9.76
N PRO A 7 11.46 17.44 8.90
CA PRO A 7 10.77 18.63 9.38
C PRO A 7 9.34 18.25 9.78
N ASP A 8 8.69 19.09 10.58
CA ASP A 8 7.25 18.96 10.78
C ASP A 8 6.53 19.24 9.45
N LEU A 9 5.62 18.36 9.09
CA LEU A 9 4.92 18.38 7.80
C LEU A 9 3.46 18.75 7.99
N THR A 10 2.98 19.68 7.18
CA THR A 10 1.55 19.94 7.00
C THR A 10 0.87 18.76 6.29
N PRO A 11 -0.46 18.58 6.42
CA PRO A 11 -1.19 17.51 5.74
C PRO A 11 -0.94 17.44 4.22
N ALA A 12 -0.91 18.60 3.56
CA ALA A 12 -0.62 18.67 2.13
C ALA A 12 0.83 18.28 1.79
N GLN A 13 1.80 18.53 2.68
CA GLN A 13 3.18 18.07 2.50
C GLN A 13 3.30 16.56 2.71
N VAL A 14 2.55 15.99 3.67
CA VAL A 14 2.50 14.54 3.91
C VAL A 14 2.01 13.81 2.67
N LEU A 15 0.91 14.28 2.05
CA LEU A 15 0.40 13.73 0.80
C LEU A 15 1.44 13.75 -0.32
N ARG A 16 2.05 14.92 -0.57
CA ARG A 16 3.10 15.03 -1.60
C ARG A 16 4.31 14.16 -1.31
N LEU A 17 4.69 14.01 -0.04
CA LEU A 17 5.78 13.13 0.36
C LEU A 17 5.44 11.67 0.04
N GLN A 18 4.24 11.21 0.43
CA GLN A 18 3.79 9.85 0.17
C GLN A 18 3.74 9.55 -1.33
N ASP A 19 3.15 10.44 -2.13
CA ASP A 19 3.08 10.31 -3.59
C ASP A 19 4.48 10.25 -4.21
N ALA A 20 5.41 11.12 -3.79
CA ALA A 20 6.77 11.14 -4.30
C ALA A 20 7.56 9.87 -3.91
N LEU A 21 7.36 9.35 -2.69
CA LEU A 21 7.99 8.11 -2.24
C LEU A 21 7.52 6.92 -3.08
N LEU A 22 6.23 6.83 -3.35
CA LEU A 22 5.64 5.78 -4.17
C LEU A 22 6.10 5.86 -5.63
N ALA A 23 6.07 7.06 -6.23
CA ALA A 23 6.56 7.27 -7.60
C ALA A 23 8.04 6.89 -7.73
N ASN A 24 8.87 7.27 -6.75
CA ASN A 24 10.29 6.95 -6.78
C ASN A 24 10.54 5.45 -6.55
N ALA A 25 9.80 4.81 -5.64
CA ALA A 25 9.87 3.36 -5.45
C ALA A 25 9.52 2.63 -6.74
N ASP A 26 8.45 3.03 -7.43
CA ASP A 26 8.04 2.45 -8.70
C ASP A 26 9.13 2.57 -9.77
N ALA A 27 9.67 3.77 -9.95
CA ALA A 27 10.74 4.03 -10.92
C ALA A 27 11.99 3.17 -10.65
N LEU A 28 12.38 3.04 -9.38
CA LEU A 28 13.54 2.23 -8.96
C LEU A 28 13.32 0.74 -9.22
N LEU A 29 12.14 0.21 -8.90
CA LEU A 29 11.80 -1.19 -9.07
C LEU A 29 11.61 -1.56 -10.56
N THR A 30 10.99 -0.68 -11.34
CA THR A 30 10.87 -0.83 -12.80
C THR A 30 12.26 -0.80 -13.45
N SER A 31 13.13 0.12 -13.01
CA SER A 31 14.52 0.15 -13.46
C SER A 31 15.28 -1.11 -13.07
N ALA A 32 15.04 -1.65 -11.86
CA ALA A 32 15.65 -2.90 -11.41
C ALA A 32 15.26 -4.07 -12.33
N LEU A 33 14.00 -4.18 -12.75
CA LEU A 33 13.56 -5.20 -13.71
C LEU A 33 14.24 -5.03 -15.06
N ALA A 34 14.25 -3.81 -15.62
CA ALA A 34 14.89 -3.56 -16.91
C ALA A 34 16.40 -3.93 -16.90
N VAL A 35 17.10 -3.58 -15.83
CA VAL A 35 18.51 -3.93 -15.62
C VAL A 35 18.70 -5.44 -15.42
N LEU A 36 17.75 -6.11 -14.76
CA LEU A 36 17.74 -7.55 -14.58
C LEU A 36 17.57 -8.30 -15.90
N ASP A 37 16.71 -7.80 -16.79
CA ASP A 37 16.47 -8.36 -18.12
C ASP A 37 17.71 -8.26 -19.03
N LEU A 38 18.58 -7.28 -18.78
CA LEU A 38 19.90 -7.16 -19.40
C LEU A 38 20.96 -8.08 -18.77
N GLY A 39 20.60 -8.87 -17.76
CA GLY A 39 21.49 -9.81 -17.06
C GLY A 39 22.36 -9.18 -15.96
N HIS A 40 22.15 -7.91 -15.61
CA HIS A 40 22.94 -7.20 -14.60
C HIS A 40 22.39 -7.40 -13.18
N VAL A 41 22.43 -8.64 -12.69
CA VAL A 41 21.75 -9.07 -11.45
C VAL A 41 22.14 -8.25 -10.21
N ALA A 42 23.43 -7.97 -9.96
CA ALA A 42 23.80 -7.22 -8.77
C ALA A 42 23.37 -5.75 -8.82
N LEU A 43 23.43 -5.12 -10.00
CA LEU A 43 22.96 -3.74 -10.16
C LEU A 43 21.44 -3.67 -9.99
N ALA A 44 20.71 -4.61 -10.60
CA ALA A 44 19.27 -4.76 -10.40
C ALA A 44 18.92 -4.93 -8.92
N ARG A 45 19.68 -5.75 -8.18
CA ARG A 45 19.48 -5.94 -6.74
C ARG A 45 19.67 -4.64 -5.97
N SER A 46 20.70 -3.87 -6.30
CA SER A 46 20.95 -2.59 -5.62
C SER A 46 19.82 -1.59 -5.86
N LEU A 47 19.31 -1.50 -7.09
CA LEU A 47 18.14 -0.68 -7.42
C LEU A 47 16.88 -1.17 -6.69
N ALA A 48 16.66 -2.48 -6.64
CA ALA A 48 15.55 -3.07 -5.91
C ALA A 48 15.61 -2.69 -4.44
N ILE A 49 16.77 -2.86 -3.76
CA ILE A 49 16.90 -2.47 -2.35
C ILE A 49 16.57 -0.98 -2.15
N LEU A 50 17.01 -0.08 -3.03
CA LEU A 50 16.63 1.34 -2.95
C LEU A 50 15.11 1.53 -3.09
N GLY A 51 14.46 0.83 -4.03
CA GLY A 51 13.01 0.83 -4.19
C GLY A 51 12.27 0.33 -2.94
N LEU A 52 12.77 -0.72 -2.28
CA LEU A 52 12.25 -1.18 -0.99
C LEU A 52 12.39 -0.12 0.10
N GLU A 53 13.46 0.67 0.11
CA GLU A 53 13.63 1.73 1.12
C GLU A 53 12.63 2.87 0.98
N GLU A 54 12.36 3.28 -0.25
CA GLU A 54 11.32 4.28 -0.52
C GLU A 54 9.93 3.72 -0.22
N SER A 55 9.69 2.45 -0.55
CA SER A 55 8.44 1.74 -0.17
C SER A 55 8.26 1.69 1.35
N GLY A 56 9.31 1.38 2.11
CA GLY A 56 9.27 1.33 3.58
C GLY A 56 8.95 2.68 4.22
N LYS A 57 9.46 3.77 3.65
CA LYS A 57 9.08 5.13 4.06
C LYS A 57 7.61 5.42 3.73
N ALA A 58 7.13 5.03 2.55
CA ALA A 58 5.74 5.23 2.15
C ALA A 58 4.77 4.50 3.09
N VAL A 59 5.07 3.24 3.44
CA VAL A 59 4.32 2.47 4.44
C VAL A 59 4.29 3.18 5.79
N ALA A 60 5.44 3.65 6.29
CA ALA A 60 5.51 4.32 7.57
C ALA A 60 4.71 5.64 7.61
N VAL A 61 4.74 6.41 6.51
CA VAL A 61 3.93 7.63 6.36
C VAL A 61 2.44 7.30 6.36
N HIS A 62 2.04 6.25 5.65
CA HIS A 62 0.67 5.77 5.62
C HIS A 62 0.19 5.36 7.02
N GLU A 63 0.96 4.53 7.73
CA GLU A 63 0.66 4.09 9.10
C GLU A 63 0.54 5.30 10.06
N ARG A 64 1.47 6.26 9.99
CA ARG A 64 1.40 7.47 10.83
C ARG A 64 0.15 8.29 10.50
N ARG A 65 -0.19 8.45 9.23
CA ARG A 65 -1.36 9.21 8.77
C ARG A 65 -2.67 8.59 9.25
N LEU A 66 -2.76 7.26 9.28
CA LEU A 66 -3.88 6.55 9.91
C LEU A 66 -3.99 6.92 11.40
N LEU A 67 -2.89 6.83 12.14
CA LEU A 67 -2.86 7.12 13.58
C LEU A 67 -3.24 8.56 13.93
N MET A 68 -2.85 9.54 13.10
CA MET A 68 -3.12 10.97 13.32
C MET A 68 -4.59 11.26 13.65
N THR A 69 -5.52 10.53 13.06
CA THR A 69 -6.97 10.73 13.30
C THR A 69 -7.44 10.37 14.71
N SER A 70 -6.61 9.64 15.47
CA SER A 70 -6.90 9.18 16.84
C SER A 70 -5.96 9.77 17.91
N LEU A 71 -4.83 10.36 17.49
CA LEU A 71 -3.89 11.03 18.38
C LEU A 71 -4.46 12.33 18.96
N PRO A 72 -3.89 12.88 20.05
CA PRO A 72 -4.29 14.17 20.57
C PRO A 72 -4.32 15.26 19.49
N GLU A 73 -5.27 16.18 19.59
CA GLU A 73 -5.37 17.31 18.65
C GLU A 73 -4.11 18.19 18.72
N GLY A 74 -3.59 18.59 17.55
CA GLY A 74 -2.39 19.41 17.43
C GLY A 74 -1.08 18.63 17.48
N GLU A 75 -1.13 17.30 17.61
CA GLU A 75 0.03 16.43 17.53
C GLU A 75 0.79 16.64 16.19
N PRO A 76 2.12 16.82 16.20
CA PRO A 76 2.89 16.93 14.97
C PRO A 76 2.89 15.60 14.20
N PHE A 77 2.91 15.69 12.87
CA PHE A 77 3.00 14.48 12.03
C PHE A 77 4.32 13.73 12.28
N ARG A 78 5.42 14.49 12.41
CA ARG A 78 6.74 13.95 12.75
C ARG A 78 6.72 13.36 14.16
N CYS A 79 7.34 12.20 14.31
CA CYS A 79 7.57 11.56 15.61
C CYS A 79 8.94 10.85 15.62
N ASP A 80 9.37 10.41 16.81
CA ASP A 80 10.66 9.74 17.00
C ASP A 80 10.75 8.44 16.18
N GLU A 81 9.65 7.69 16.06
CA GLU A 81 9.62 6.45 15.26
C GLU A 81 9.90 6.73 13.77
N LEU A 82 9.36 7.83 13.22
CA LEU A 82 9.65 8.25 11.84
C LEU A 82 11.09 8.73 11.69
N ASP A 83 11.62 9.48 12.66
CA ASP A 83 13.02 9.94 12.63
C ASP A 83 13.99 8.73 12.65
N GLU A 84 13.75 7.74 13.50
CA GLU A 84 14.52 6.51 13.58
C GLU A 84 14.40 5.68 12.29
N LEU A 85 13.19 5.60 11.70
CA LEU A 85 12.98 4.92 10.43
C LEU A 85 13.72 5.63 9.29
N TRP A 86 13.70 6.97 9.21
CA TRP A 86 14.45 7.71 8.19
C TRP A 86 15.96 7.48 8.30
N ALA A 87 16.47 7.36 9.52
CA ALA A 87 17.88 7.14 9.79
C ALA A 87 18.36 5.70 9.56
N SER A 88 17.46 4.72 9.57
CA SER A 88 17.83 3.30 9.51
C SER A 88 17.37 2.62 8.22
N HIS A 89 18.35 2.15 7.43
CA HIS A 89 18.11 1.29 6.27
C HIS A 89 17.45 -0.04 6.69
N GLU A 90 17.85 -0.60 7.84
CA GLU A 90 17.26 -1.81 8.43
C GLU A 90 15.78 -1.64 8.71
N ARG A 91 15.41 -0.57 9.40
CA ARG A 91 14.00 -0.33 9.75
C ARG A 91 13.11 -0.15 8.54
N LYS A 92 13.58 0.47 7.45
CA LYS A 92 12.81 0.61 6.22
C LYS A 92 12.48 -0.75 5.60
N LEU A 93 13.48 -1.63 5.52
CA LEU A 93 13.31 -2.98 4.98
C LEU A 93 12.49 -3.89 5.90
N GLU A 94 12.66 -3.76 7.22
CA GLU A 94 11.80 -4.44 8.19
C GLU A 94 10.34 -3.99 8.09
N THR A 95 10.12 -2.69 7.86
CA THR A 95 8.77 -2.13 7.65
C THR A 95 8.13 -2.73 6.40
N VAL A 96 8.85 -2.80 5.28
CA VAL A 96 8.39 -3.49 4.06
C VAL A 96 8.09 -4.96 4.33
N HIS A 97 9.01 -5.68 4.97
CA HIS A 97 8.84 -7.09 5.28
C HIS A 97 7.59 -7.31 6.15
N ARG A 98 7.39 -6.53 7.21
CA ARG A 98 6.22 -6.63 8.09
C ARG A 98 4.92 -6.34 7.33
N PHE A 99 4.93 -5.33 6.47
CA PHE A 99 3.78 -4.96 5.66
C PHE A 99 3.37 -6.08 4.72
N LEU A 100 4.32 -6.63 3.95
CA LEU A 100 4.07 -7.75 3.03
C LEU A 100 3.82 -9.08 3.75
N LEU A 101 4.29 -9.24 5.00
CA LEU A 101 3.99 -10.44 5.77
C LEU A 101 2.51 -10.50 6.17
N HIS A 102 1.94 -9.37 6.56
CA HIS A 102 0.59 -9.29 7.09
C HIS A 102 -0.46 -8.85 6.08
N GLU A 103 -0.03 -8.24 4.96
CA GLU A 103 -0.86 -7.76 3.86
C GLU A 103 -2.17 -7.15 4.34
N PRO A 104 -2.10 -6.02 5.08
CA PRO A 104 -3.28 -5.43 5.73
C PRO A 104 -4.38 -5.04 4.74
N TYR A 105 -4.02 -4.91 3.45
CA TYR A 105 -4.90 -4.56 2.34
C TYR A 105 -4.85 -5.63 1.25
N TRP A 106 -5.10 -6.88 1.65
CA TRP A 106 -5.12 -8.06 0.77
C TRP A 106 -6.26 -8.06 -0.26
N PHE A 107 -5.97 -8.57 -1.46
CA PHE A 107 -6.87 -8.59 -2.63
C PHE A 107 -7.28 -10.00 -3.10
N GLY A 108 -6.79 -11.06 -2.45
CA GLY A 108 -7.20 -12.42 -2.78
C GLY A 108 -8.55 -12.80 -2.18
N THR A 109 -9.09 -13.92 -2.64
CA THR A 109 -10.37 -14.47 -2.18
C THR A 109 -10.27 -15.17 -0.82
N GLU A 110 -9.07 -15.60 -0.44
CA GLU A 110 -8.77 -16.25 0.85
C GLU A 110 -8.06 -15.26 1.78
N ALA A 111 -7.87 -15.57 3.06
CA ALA A 111 -7.08 -14.71 3.92
C ALA A 111 -5.59 -14.74 3.50
N PRO A 112 -4.81 -13.64 3.66
CA PRO A 112 -3.38 -13.68 3.42
C PRO A 112 -2.74 -14.75 4.32
N ASN A 113 -1.76 -15.49 3.79
CA ASN A 113 -1.06 -16.55 4.51
C ASN A 113 0.34 -16.07 4.93
N PRO A 114 0.55 -15.67 6.20
CA PRO A 114 1.83 -15.15 6.65
C PRO A 114 2.98 -16.15 6.53
N ASP A 115 2.73 -17.45 6.64
CA ASP A 115 3.77 -18.47 6.55
C ASP A 115 4.30 -18.61 5.12
N GLU A 116 3.40 -18.56 4.13
CA GLU A 116 3.76 -18.52 2.71
C GLU A 116 4.50 -17.21 2.37
N ASN A 117 3.99 -16.07 2.85
CA ASN A 117 4.64 -14.77 2.67
C ASN A 117 6.05 -14.77 3.29
N ALA A 118 6.21 -15.32 4.50
CA ALA A 118 7.52 -15.40 5.16
C ALA A 118 8.56 -16.22 4.37
N ALA A 119 8.13 -17.30 3.70
CA ALA A 119 9.01 -18.14 2.89
C ALA A 119 9.61 -17.36 1.71
N VAL A 120 8.81 -16.52 1.04
CA VAL A 120 9.23 -15.68 -0.08
C VAL A 120 10.04 -14.46 0.40
N LEU A 121 9.66 -13.88 1.54
CA LEU A 121 10.26 -12.64 2.07
C LEU A 121 11.56 -12.87 2.87
N GLY A 122 11.98 -14.13 3.10
CA GLY A 122 13.21 -14.47 3.82
C GLY A 122 14.47 -13.81 3.21
N ALA A 123 14.47 -13.57 1.90
CA ALA A 123 15.52 -12.84 1.21
C ALA A 123 15.60 -11.36 1.64
N ILE A 124 14.46 -10.66 1.77
CA ILE A 124 14.38 -9.28 2.24
C ILE A 124 14.95 -9.17 3.65
N LYS A 125 14.57 -10.09 4.56
CA LYS A 125 15.12 -10.16 5.93
C LYS A 125 16.64 -10.36 5.93
N SER A 126 17.15 -11.15 4.98
CA SER A 126 18.59 -11.37 4.83
C SER A 126 19.33 -10.14 4.30
N TRP A 127 18.70 -9.38 3.40
CA TRP A 127 19.22 -8.11 2.89
C TRP A 127 19.21 -7.05 3.98
N ALA A 128 18.19 -7.07 4.84
CA ALA A 128 18.06 -6.15 5.96
C ALA A 128 19.27 -6.22 6.93
N ARG A 129 19.89 -7.39 7.04
CA ARG A 129 21.07 -7.64 7.89
C ARG A 129 22.42 -7.39 7.22
N ARG A 130 22.50 -7.33 5.89
CA ARG A 130 23.76 -7.31 5.10
C ARG A 130 23.89 -6.08 4.20
N GLN A 131 23.28 -4.97 4.61
CA GLN A 131 22.81 -3.84 3.80
C GLN A 131 23.89 -3.12 3.00
N ASP A 132 24.91 -2.59 3.67
CA ASP A 132 25.91 -1.73 3.02
C ASP A 132 26.67 -2.50 1.95
N LYS A 133 27.07 -3.73 2.26
CA LYS A 133 27.80 -4.57 1.33
C LYS A 133 26.91 -5.03 0.17
N SER A 134 25.63 -5.29 0.40
CA SER A 134 24.74 -5.79 -0.66
C SER A 134 24.38 -4.70 -1.68
N LYS A 135 24.11 -3.47 -1.23
CA LYS A 135 23.90 -2.33 -2.13
C LYS A 135 25.18 -1.95 -2.87
N GLN A 136 26.32 -1.91 -2.19
CA GLN A 136 27.59 -1.54 -2.81
C GLN A 136 28.04 -2.55 -3.85
N ARG A 137 27.73 -3.84 -3.69
CA ARG A 137 28.11 -4.90 -4.64
C ARG A 137 27.55 -4.72 -6.06
N GLY A 138 26.46 -3.97 -6.24
CA GLY A 138 25.96 -3.63 -7.59
C GLY A 138 26.67 -2.45 -8.24
N PHE A 139 27.37 -1.62 -7.47
CA PHE A 139 27.97 -0.37 -7.93
C PHE A 139 29.50 -0.35 -7.88
N TYR A 140 30.12 -1.19 -7.06
CA TYR A 140 31.55 -1.17 -6.77
C TYR A 140 32.18 -2.56 -6.85
N VAL A 141 33.46 -2.61 -7.22
CA VAL A 141 34.30 -3.81 -7.12
C VAL A 141 34.78 -3.96 -5.67
N GLY A 142 34.63 -5.15 -5.11
CA GLY A 142 35.05 -5.49 -3.75
C GLY A 142 36.12 -6.56 -3.71
N LEU A 143 36.55 -6.94 -2.50
CA LEU A 143 37.39 -8.12 -2.26
C LEU A 143 36.63 -9.17 -1.45
N SER A 144 36.76 -10.44 -1.83
CA SER A 144 36.23 -11.58 -1.09
C SER A 144 37.02 -11.79 0.21
N ARG A 145 36.53 -12.67 1.09
CA ARG A 145 37.27 -13.06 2.31
C ARG A 145 38.62 -13.71 2.02
N ASN A 146 38.81 -14.19 0.79
CA ASN A 146 40.04 -14.83 0.33
C ASN A 146 40.92 -13.86 -0.47
N GLY A 147 40.54 -12.58 -0.57
CA GLY A 147 41.29 -11.55 -1.29
C GLY A 147 41.06 -11.52 -2.81
N GLU A 148 40.09 -12.29 -3.32
CA GLU A 148 39.74 -12.27 -4.75
C GLU A 148 38.88 -11.07 -5.09
N ALA A 149 39.10 -10.46 -6.26
CA ALA A 149 38.24 -9.40 -6.76
C ALA A 149 36.81 -9.93 -7.00
N MET A 150 35.84 -9.26 -6.39
CA MET A 150 34.42 -9.53 -6.59
C MET A 150 33.83 -8.43 -7.45
N ALA A 151 33.41 -8.80 -8.65
CA ALA A 151 32.70 -7.92 -9.56
C ALA A 151 31.18 -8.00 -9.34
N PRO A 152 30.42 -6.95 -9.72
CA PRO A 152 28.96 -7.00 -9.71
C PRO A 152 28.36 -8.17 -10.51
N THR A 153 29.07 -8.72 -11.48
CA THR A 153 28.62 -9.86 -12.30
C THR A 153 28.55 -11.19 -11.54
N ASP A 154 29.16 -11.31 -10.36
CA ASP A 154 29.35 -12.59 -9.67
C ASP A 154 28.14 -13.02 -8.80
N VAL A 155 26.95 -12.49 -9.10
CA VAL A 155 25.71 -12.73 -8.34
C VAL A 155 24.68 -13.36 -9.26
N ALA A 156 24.31 -14.62 -9.01
CA ALA A 156 23.57 -15.43 -10.00
C ALA A 156 22.05 -15.56 -9.76
N ASP A 157 21.51 -15.07 -8.64
CA ASP A 157 20.10 -15.33 -8.28
C ASP A 157 19.14 -14.28 -8.87
N ALA A 158 18.90 -14.38 -10.18
CA ALA A 158 18.04 -13.48 -10.95
C ALA A 158 16.55 -13.78 -10.75
N GLN A 159 16.16 -15.06 -10.65
CA GLN A 159 14.76 -15.46 -10.55
C GLN A 159 14.15 -15.03 -9.20
N SER A 160 14.83 -15.32 -8.09
CA SER A 160 14.35 -14.90 -6.77
C SER A 160 14.29 -13.37 -6.66
N LEU A 161 15.21 -12.66 -7.32
CA LEU A 161 15.17 -11.20 -7.38
C LEU A 161 13.94 -10.68 -8.14
N ARG A 162 13.58 -11.31 -9.26
CA ARG A 162 12.37 -10.95 -10.02
C ARG A 162 11.10 -11.16 -9.18
N GLU A 163 11.02 -12.29 -8.46
CA GLU A 163 9.90 -12.58 -7.55
C GLU A 163 9.78 -11.55 -6.43
N ILE A 164 10.88 -11.18 -5.79
CA ILE A 164 10.89 -10.15 -4.75
C ILE A 164 10.46 -8.79 -5.32
N ILE A 165 10.95 -8.39 -6.49
CA ILE A 165 10.55 -7.13 -7.10
C ILE A 165 9.04 -7.14 -7.40
N GLY A 166 8.51 -8.25 -7.94
CA GLY A 166 7.08 -8.41 -8.20
C GLY A 166 6.23 -8.23 -6.93
N GLN A 167 6.63 -8.83 -5.82
CA GLN A 167 5.94 -8.69 -4.53
C GLN A 167 5.98 -7.24 -4.01
N VAL A 168 7.14 -6.58 -4.07
CA VAL A 168 7.30 -5.21 -3.58
C VAL A 168 6.56 -4.20 -4.47
N HIS A 169 6.46 -4.45 -5.77
CA HIS A 169 5.68 -3.60 -6.70
C HIS A 169 4.20 -3.50 -6.31
N GLN A 170 3.66 -4.47 -5.58
CA GLN A 170 2.27 -4.44 -5.12
C GLN A 170 2.03 -3.48 -3.95
N ILE A 171 3.07 -2.99 -3.26
CA ILE A 171 2.91 -2.12 -2.08
C ILE A 171 2.19 -0.82 -2.42
N GLY A 172 2.55 -0.17 -3.54
CA GLY A 172 1.87 1.05 -3.97
C GLY A 172 0.37 0.80 -4.19
N TRP A 173 0.09 -0.33 -4.86
CA TRP A 173 -1.16 -1.07 -4.88
C TRP A 173 -1.99 -1.02 -3.58
N GLN A 174 -1.49 -1.84 -2.65
CA GLN A 174 -2.10 -2.12 -1.37
C GLN A 174 -2.29 -0.85 -0.53
N LEU A 175 -1.33 0.09 -0.57
CA LEU A 175 -1.46 1.35 0.15
C LEU A 175 -2.62 2.19 -0.37
N ARG A 176 -2.79 2.36 -1.69
CA ARG A 176 -3.91 3.14 -2.25
C ARG A 176 -5.27 2.53 -1.93
N LEU A 177 -5.39 1.20 -2.01
CA LEU A 177 -6.59 0.51 -1.52
C LEU A 177 -6.80 0.81 -0.03
N GLY A 178 -5.74 0.71 0.77
CA GLY A 178 -5.78 1.00 2.20
C GLY A 178 -6.29 2.41 2.51
N GLU A 179 -5.85 3.42 1.75
CA GLU A 179 -6.36 4.78 1.88
C GLU A 179 -7.87 4.85 1.65
N HIS A 180 -8.39 4.12 0.66
CA HIS A 180 -9.82 4.05 0.40
C HIS A 180 -10.60 3.37 1.54
N ILE A 181 -10.13 2.19 1.99
CA ILE A 181 -10.76 1.41 3.06
C ILE A 181 -10.76 2.20 4.37
N GLU A 182 -9.60 2.70 4.78
CA GLU A 182 -9.48 3.44 6.03
C GLU A 182 -10.15 4.81 5.95
N GLY A 183 -10.12 5.47 4.79
CA GLY A 183 -10.86 6.71 4.57
C GLY A 183 -12.37 6.52 4.72
N LYS A 184 -12.91 5.41 4.23
CA LYS A 184 -14.32 5.05 4.44
C LYS A 184 -14.63 4.82 5.92
N ARG A 185 -13.77 4.08 6.64
CA ARG A 185 -13.92 3.85 8.08
C ARG A 185 -13.85 5.16 8.88
N GLN A 186 -12.97 6.07 8.51
CA GLN A 186 -12.87 7.41 9.10
C GLN A 186 -14.15 8.22 8.90
N ASP A 187 -14.71 8.21 7.68
CA ASP A 187 -15.98 8.87 7.38
C ASP A 187 -17.15 8.25 8.17
N GLU A 188 -17.19 6.92 8.27
CA GLU A 188 -18.20 6.18 9.04
C GLU A 188 -18.10 6.47 10.53
N GLN A 189 -16.89 6.55 11.08
CA GLN A 189 -16.65 6.93 12.47
C GLN A 189 -17.12 8.36 12.75
N GLU A 190 -16.77 9.31 11.89
CA GLU A 190 -17.13 10.73 12.07
C GLU A 190 -18.63 10.96 11.97
N ARG A 191 -19.30 10.28 11.03
CA ARG A 191 -20.76 10.36 10.85
C ARG A 191 -21.53 9.62 11.94
N GLY A 192 -21.00 8.50 12.41
CA GLY A 192 -21.75 7.54 13.22
C GLY A 192 -22.70 6.68 12.40
N LEU A 193 -23.56 5.94 13.09
CA LEU A 193 -24.62 5.13 12.49
C LEU A 193 -25.98 5.76 12.80
N GLU A 194 -26.75 6.06 11.77
CA GLU A 194 -28.11 6.52 11.94
C GLU A 194 -28.98 5.43 12.59
N PRO A 195 -29.94 5.80 13.44
CA PRO A 195 -30.95 4.88 13.96
C PRO A 195 -31.64 4.11 12.83
N VAL A 196 -31.61 2.77 12.91
CA VAL A 196 -32.35 1.92 11.99
C VAL A 196 -33.83 1.95 12.37
N ARG A 197 -34.73 2.04 11.39
CA ARG A 197 -36.17 2.08 11.66
C ARG A 197 -36.62 0.77 12.33
N PRO A 198 -37.56 0.80 13.28
CA PRO A 198 -38.02 -0.39 13.98
C PRO A 198 -38.48 -1.51 13.04
N GLU A 199 -39.15 -1.15 11.94
CA GLU A 199 -39.66 -2.04 10.88
C GLU A 199 -38.53 -2.82 10.18
N ASP A 200 -37.36 -2.20 10.00
CA ASP A 200 -36.19 -2.81 9.36
C ASP A 200 -35.40 -3.71 10.32
N LEU A 201 -35.82 -3.80 11.59
CA LEU A 201 -35.19 -4.61 12.64
C LEU A 201 -36.00 -5.87 12.98
N ASP A 202 -37.10 -6.13 12.28
CA ASP A 202 -37.97 -7.30 12.55
C ASP A 202 -37.26 -8.64 12.34
N TRP A 203 -36.20 -8.68 11.53
CA TRP A 203 -35.35 -9.88 11.37
C TRP A 203 -34.55 -10.24 12.64
N LEU A 204 -34.43 -9.32 13.60
CA LEU A 204 -33.83 -9.57 14.92
C LEU A 204 -34.83 -10.12 15.94
N ASP A 205 -36.11 -10.23 15.58
CA ASP A 205 -37.10 -10.87 16.42
C ASP A 205 -36.82 -12.37 16.51
N ALA A 206 -36.57 -12.81 17.74
CA ALA A 206 -36.24 -14.19 17.99
C ALA A 206 -37.50 -15.03 18.15
N ASP A 207 -37.51 -16.19 17.51
CA ASP A 207 -38.56 -17.19 17.69
C ASP A 207 -38.65 -17.60 19.18
N PRO A 208 -39.86 -17.87 19.73
CA PRO A 208 -40.05 -18.49 21.04
C PRO A 208 -39.14 -19.70 21.34
N GLU A 209 -38.73 -20.46 20.33
CA GLU A 209 -37.82 -21.61 20.44
C GLU A 209 -36.33 -21.23 20.51
N THR A 210 -35.98 -19.98 20.19
CA THR A 210 -34.60 -19.47 20.21
C THR A 210 -34.02 -19.49 21.62
N PRO A 211 -32.80 -20.03 21.85
CA PRO A 211 -32.17 -20.03 23.17
C PRO A 211 -32.13 -18.65 23.83
N ALA A 212 -32.40 -18.61 25.14
CA ALA A 212 -32.55 -17.35 25.90
C ALA A 212 -31.34 -16.40 25.80
N TYR A 213 -30.12 -16.93 25.62
CA TYR A 213 -28.92 -16.10 25.46
C TYR A 213 -28.88 -15.40 24.09
N LEU A 214 -29.30 -16.07 23.01
CA LEU A 214 -29.40 -15.47 21.68
C LEU A 214 -30.53 -14.44 21.61
N ARG A 215 -31.67 -14.69 22.28
CA ARG A 215 -32.74 -13.69 22.41
C ARG A 215 -32.27 -12.40 23.08
N ARG A 216 -31.52 -12.52 24.18
CA ARG A 216 -30.91 -11.37 24.86
C ARG A 216 -29.91 -10.64 23.97
N LEU A 217 -29.10 -11.38 23.21
CA LEU A 217 -28.15 -10.80 22.28
C LEU A 217 -28.86 -10.04 21.14
N GLY A 218 -29.90 -10.64 20.55
CA GLY A 218 -30.74 -10.02 19.52
C GLY A 218 -31.45 -8.76 20.01
N ALA A 219 -32.06 -8.80 21.20
CA ALA A 219 -32.67 -7.63 21.82
C ALA A 219 -31.66 -6.50 22.09
N ARG A 220 -30.44 -6.83 22.53
CA ARG A 220 -29.36 -5.85 22.72
C ARG A 220 -28.90 -5.25 21.39
N MET A 221 -28.76 -6.07 20.34
CA MET A 221 -28.43 -5.59 19.00
C MET A 221 -29.54 -4.67 18.45
N ARG A 222 -30.81 -5.07 18.59
CA ARG A 222 -31.97 -4.26 18.18
C ARG A 222 -32.00 -2.91 18.88
N ALA A 223 -31.84 -2.90 20.20
CA ALA A 223 -31.78 -1.67 20.98
C ALA A 223 -30.60 -0.77 20.55
N SER A 224 -29.43 -1.36 20.27
CA SER A 224 -28.26 -0.61 19.79
C SER A 224 -28.49 -0.02 18.40
N LEU A 225 -29.05 -0.78 17.46
CA LEU A 225 -29.30 -0.32 16.08
C LEU A 225 -30.44 0.71 16.02
N ALA A 226 -31.48 0.53 16.84
CA ALA A 226 -32.59 1.47 16.94
C ALA A 226 -32.19 2.81 17.57
N HIS A 227 -31.11 2.84 18.36
CA HIS A 227 -30.58 4.08 18.91
C HIS A 227 -29.55 4.75 17.99
N GLY A 228 -28.95 3.98 17.08
CA GLY A 228 -27.79 4.43 16.31
C GLY A 228 -26.52 4.50 17.16
N LEU A 229 -25.44 5.01 16.56
CA LEU A 229 -24.20 5.33 17.23
C LEU A 229 -23.83 6.76 16.88
N ASP A 230 -23.62 7.60 17.89
CA ASP A 230 -23.14 8.96 17.66
C ASP A 230 -21.78 8.93 16.98
N GLY A 231 -21.63 9.81 15.99
CA GLY A 231 -20.36 10.06 15.34
C GLY A 231 -19.31 10.58 16.33
N ARG A 232 -18.04 10.26 16.06
CA ARG A 232 -16.90 10.73 16.87
C ARG A 232 -16.00 11.60 16.01
N PRO A 233 -15.73 12.85 16.41
CA PRO A 233 -14.84 13.72 15.64
C PRO A 233 -13.44 13.10 15.56
N LEU A 234 -12.77 13.32 14.43
CA LEU A 234 -11.39 12.91 14.23
C LEU A 234 -10.46 14.02 14.73
N SER A 235 -9.63 13.76 15.74
CA SER A 235 -8.82 14.78 16.44
C SER A 235 -7.94 15.61 15.50
N ASN A 236 -7.34 14.98 14.48
CA ASN A 236 -6.54 15.66 13.47
C ASN A 236 -7.12 15.39 12.07
N ALA A 237 -8.40 15.70 11.89
CA ALA A 237 -9.17 15.43 10.66
C ALA A 237 -8.48 15.89 9.36
N ALA A 238 -7.62 16.92 9.41
CA ALA A 238 -6.88 17.39 8.25
C ALA A 238 -5.95 16.32 7.62
N TYR A 239 -5.52 15.30 8.38
CA TYR A 239 -4.71 14.19 7.89
C TYR A 239 -5.53 13.01 7.34
N ARG A 240 -6.86 13.03 7.44
CA ARG A 240 -7.72 11.91 7.01
C ARG A 240 -7.53 11.57 5.53
N PHE A 241 -7.83 10.33 5.15
CA PHE A 241 -7.63 9.84 3.78
C PHE A 241 -8.63 10.44 2.79
N ASN A 242 -9.86 10.74 3.24
CA ASN A 242 -10.93 11.33 2.45
C ASN A 242 -11.25 12.79 2.88
N PRO A 243 -10.50 13.81 2.43
CA PRO A 243 -10.84 15.20 2.71
C PRO A 243 -12.29 15.53 2.30
N PRO A 244 -12.99 16.42 3.02
CA PRO A 244 -14.34 16.84 2.63
C PRO A 244 -14.31 17.45 1.22
N GLY A 245 -15.27 17.08 0.38
CA GLY A 245 -15.37 17.59 -1.00
C GLY A 245 -14.34 17.04 -1.99
N ALA A 246 -13.49 16.09 -1.58
CA ALA A 246 -12.60 15.39 -2.52
C ALA A 246 -13.42 14.53 -3.49
N ASP A 247 -13.11 14.60 -4.79
CA ASP A 247 -13.66 13.70 -5.80
C ASP A 247 -13.34 12.25 -5.43
N ARG A 248 -14.34 11.36 -5.35
CA ARG A 248 -14.16 9.97 -4.93
C ARG A 248 -14.16 8.99 -6.11
N SER A 249 -14.11 9.49 -7.33
CA SER A 249 -14.04 8.66 -8.52
C SER A 249 -12.78 7.77 -8.48
N PRO A 250 -12.91 6.45 -8.73
CA PRO A 250 -11.78 5.52 -8.74
C PRO A 250 -10.75 5.86 -9.83
N PHE A 251 -11.16 6.56 -10.90
CA PHE A 251 -10.28 6.90 -12.01
C PHE A 251 -9.61 8.27 -11.87
N ARG A 252 -9.95 9.06 -10.84
CA ARG A 252 -9.45 10.44 -10.70
C ARG A 252 -7.92 10.53 -10.67
N ASN A 253 -7.26 9.46 -10.23
CA ASN A 253 -5.82 9.40 -10.00
C ASN A 253 -5.08 8.53 -11.02
N LEU A 254 -5.77 8.04 -12.04
CA LEU A 254 -5.18 7.24 -13.10
C LEU A 254 -4.01 8.02 -13.75
N GLY A 255 -2.83 7.41 -13.80
CA GLY A 255 -1.63 7.99 -14.39
C GLY A 255 -0.97 9.12 -13.58
N LYS A 256 -1.42 9.42 -12.36
CA LYS A 256 -0.77 10.42 -11.51
C LYS A 256 0.48 9.86 -10.81
N PRO A 257 1.47 10.72 -10.49
CA PRO A 257 2.62 10.31 -9.69
C PRO A 257 2.21 9.68 -8.35
N GLY A 258 2.76 8.52 -8.03
CA GLY A 258 2.46 7.74 -6.83
C GLY A 258 1.23 6.83 -6.96
N TYR A 259 0.63 6.75 -8.15
CA TYR A 259 -0.51 5.90 -8.50
C TYR A 259 -0.16 4.96 -9.67
N GLU A 260 1.12 4.76 -9.97
CA GLU A 260 1.60 3.95 -11.07
C GLU A 260 1.24 2.47 -10.88
N ALA A 261 1.47 1.94 -9.67
CA ALA A 261 1.07 0.58 -9.32
C ALA A 261 -0.45 0.39 -9.45
N GLU A 262 -1.24 1.34 -8.96
CA GLU A 262 -2.68 1.36 -9.11
C GLU A 262 -3.11 1.35 -10.58
N THR A 263 -2.49 2.21 -11.38
CA THR A 263 -2.78 2.33 -12.81
C THR A 263 -2.49 1.01 -13.54
N ARG A 264 -1.37 0.34 -13.23
CA ARG A 264 -1.05 -0.97 -13.83
C ARG A 264 -2.06 -2.05 -13.48
N GLU A 265 -2.49 -2.12 -12.21
CA GLU A 265 -3.47 -3.11 -11.79
C GLU A 265 -4.85 -2.86 -12.42
N LEU A 266 -5.31 -1.60 -12.45
CA LEU A 266 -6.56 -1.23 -13.12
C LEU A 266 -6.54 -1.56 -14.61
N MET A 267 -5.43 -1.29 -15.31
CA MET A 267 -5.27 -1.65 -16.73
C MET A 267 -5.26 -3.16 -16.92
N THR A 268 -4.54 -3.91 -16.06
CA THR A 268 -4.50 -5.38 -16.12
C THR A 268 -5.88 -5.99 -15.88
N MET A 269 -6.67 -5.43 -14.95
CA MET A 269 -8.06 -5.84 -14.72
C MET A 269 -8.94 -5.51 -15.93
N TYR A 270 -8.79 -4.32 -16.52
CA TYR A 270 -9.51 -3.94 -17.72
C TYR A 270 -9.23 -4.91 -18.87
N GLU A 271 -7.98 -5.25 -19.13
CA GLU A 271 -7.60 -6.22 -20.19
C GLU A 271 -8.18 -7.62 -19.96
N ARG A 272 -8.29 -8.05 -18.69
CA ARG A 272 -8.89 -9.35 -18.33
C ARG A 272 -10.42 -9.36 -18.45
N LEU A 273 -11.05 -8.22 -18.24
CA LEU A 273 -12.52 -8.05 -18.27
C LEU A 273 -13.04 -7.60 -19.63
N ALA A 274 -12.16 -7.03 -20.46
CA ALA A 274 -12.48 -6.72 -21.84
C ALA A 274 -12.93 -8.04 -22.51
N PRO A 275 -14.13 -8.07 -23.13
CA PRO A 275 -14.54 -9.22 -23.89
C PRO A 275 -13.43 -9.51 -24.89
N THR A 276 -13.02 -10.78 -24.97
CA THR A 276 -12.18 -11.20 -26.09
C THR A 276 -13.01 -10.92 -27.34
N ASP A 277 -12.65 -9.87 -28.08
CA ASP A 277 -13.21 -9.57 -29.38
C ASP A 277 -12.85 -10.73 -30.32
N GLY A 278 -13.67 -11.78 -30.21
CA GLY A 278 -13.41 -13.10 -30.73
C GLY A 278 -14.69 -13.90 -30.98
N ASP A 279 -15.87 -13.26 -30.90
CA ASP A 279 -17.09 -13.77 -31.52
C ASP A 279 -17.95 -12.60 -32.03
N ASN A 280 -17.80 -12.31 -33.32
CA ASN A 280 -18.66 -11.50 -34.20
C ASN A 280 -18.88 -10.01 -33.86
N ALA A 281 -18.08 -9.13 -34.48
CA ALA A 281 -18.61 -8.18 -35.47
C ALA A 281 -17.48 -7.46 -36.24
N SER A 282 -17.72 -7.33 -37.55
CA SER A 282 -17.02 -6.57 -38.58
C SER A 282 -16.09 -5.42 -38.15
N GLN A 283 -14.91 -5.43 -38.78
CA GLN A 283 -14.05 -4.27 -39.04
C GLN A 283 -14.84 -3.05 -39.55
N ALA A 284 -15.16 -2.11 -38.67
CA ALA A 284 -15.31 -0.67 -38.91
C ALA A 284 -15.81 -0.05 -37.60
N ASP A 285 -14.96 0.73 -36.91
CA ASP A 285 -15.33 1.83 -35.97
C ASP A 285 -14.24 2.18 -34.95
N SER A 286 -13.02 1.66 -35.08
CA SER A 286 -11.90 2.04 -34.20
C SER A 286 -11.32 3.45 -34.44
N ALA A 287 -11.96 4.31 -35.23
CA ALA A 287 -11.41 5.62 -35.61
C ALA A 287 -12.17 6.85 -35.07
N GLU A 288 -13.32 6.70 -34.40
CA GLU A 288 -14.17 7.87 -34.08
C GLU A 288 -14.03 8.44 -32.65
N TRP A 289 -13.29 7.77 -31.75
CA TRP A 289 -13.19 8.20 -30.33
C TRP A 289 -12.05 9.18 -30.01
N LEU A 290 -11.16 9.50 -30.97
CA LEU A 290 -10.02 10.40 -30.74
C LEU A 290 -10.16 11.80 -31.36
N SER A 291 -11.30 12.17 -31.96
CA SER A 291 -11.46 13.49 -32.62
C SER A 291 -12.57 14.39 -32.05
N ARG A 292 -13.15 14.06 -30.91
CA ARG A 292 -14.17 14.91 -30.27
C ARG A 292 -13.69 15.34 -28.89
N ASP A 293 -12.70 16.22 -28.87
CA ASP A 293 -12.41 17.18 -27.80
C ASP A 293 -11.28 18.13 -28.24
N ALA A 294 -11.49 18.74 -29.39
CA ALA A 294 -10.74 19.91 -29.83
C ALA A 294 -11.70 20.86 -30.56
N ASP A 295 -12.48 21.60 -29.77
CA ASP A 295 -12.99 22.94 -30.06
C ASP A 295 -13.39 23.64 -28.75
#